data_AF-A0A5B0DXH2-F1
#
_entry.id   AF-A0A5B0DXH2-F1
#
_cell.length_a   1.000
_cell.length_b   1.000
_cell.length_c   1.000
_cell.angle_alpha   90.00
_cell.angle_beta   90.00
_cell.angle_gamma   90.00
#
_symmetry.space_group_name_H-M   'P 1'
#
loop_
_entity.id
_entity.type
_entity.pdbx_description
1 polymer ?
#
loop_
_entity_poly.entity_id
_entity_poly.type
_entity_poly.pdbx_seq_one_letter_code
_entity_poly.pdbx_strand_id
1 'polypeptide(L)'
;MINDDLDGLDDHFSGVCIVGAGPVGISLAVELARLSVPVLLLESGGKKRDPEIQALSQADFSKADSHDDMTIAVARMLGGTSNFWGARCVIYDPVDFMPRPGLVDAKWPIEYQDVYKHYARACELADTGQLVYSAPIAGLETDDKSFSFDSLERWANEQKLQVTHRKILSESPLIDVRLHSAVTDIGLGDDGKVRDVEISRADGSGKRRLGVSTLVLTAGGLESTRLLLATRRKSPDLFGGPDGPLGRYYMGHVIGEIADMTLTSDRLDKAFDFFVHESGSYVRRRFVPSVETQLQEGILNTSLWPVVPPVADPRHQSSILSLVYLVMAYGPVGRLIVAEAIRRRHVSDKPQDVLKHVRNVLSGMPEAARHASNFLIRRYTGKERLPGLFVPNKSRRYGLSYHSEHSPDASSRVWLTDKTDALGLPRLEIDQRFPEADAQSVVKVHDLFEKWLHTTGFGTLEYRMPREDRVAGVMAQARHGTHQIGLIRMADNRREGVVDANLRSFDLDNLYVASAAVLPTSGQANPTLTAIALAVRLANHLAESRFATQAAVAA
;
A
#
# COMPACT_ATOMS: atom_id res chain seq x y z
N MET A 1 11.74 10.23 23.02
CA MET A 1 11.52 9.22 24.09
C MET A 1 10.26 8.44 23.76
N ILE A 2 10.20 7.14 24.08
CA ILE A 2 9.00 6.30 23.84
C ILE A 2 8.43 5.88 25.19
N ASN A 3 7.22 6.35 25.49
CA ASN A 3 6.52 6.13 26.76
C ASN A 3 5.27 5.27 26.54
N ASP A 4 4.93 4.43 27.51
CA ASP A 4 3.78 3.50 27.46
C ASP A 4 2.52 4.09 28.15
N ASP A 5 2.52 5.39 28.44
CA ASP A 5 1.49 6.14 29.14
C ASP A 5 1.49 7.63 28.75
N LEU A 6 0.54 8.40 29.31
CA LEU A 6 0.42 9.84 29.12
C LEU A 6 1.06 10.64 30.28
N ASP A 7 1.80 9.98 31.17
CA ASP A 7 2.32 10.63 32.37
C ASP A 7 3.37 11.66 31.99
N GLY A 8 3.34 12.81 32.70
CA GLY A 8 4.24 13.94 32.43
C GLY A 8 3.94 14.71 31.13
N LEU A 9 2.84 14.40 30.42
CA LEU A 9 2.37 15.24 29.32
C LEU A 9 1.55 16.42 29.86
N ASP A 10 1.83 17.63 29.39
CA ASP A 10 1.05 18.83 29.71
C ASP A 10 -0.40 18.71 29.22
N ASP A 11 -1.29 19.54 29.76
CA ASP A 11 -2.70 19.58 29.32
C ASP A 11 -2.87 20.14 27.89
N HIS A 12 -1.84 20.79 27.34
CA HIS A 12 -1.84 21.33 25.99
C HIS A 12 -0.50 21.08 25.28
N PHE A 13 -0.56 20.62 24.03
CA PHE A 13 0.60 20.46 23.17
C PHE A 13 0.65 21.51 22.06
N SER A 14 1.64 22.41 22.14
CA SER A 14 1.80 23.54 21.22
C SER A 14 2.48 23.19 19.89
N GLY A 15 3.00 21.96 19.74
CA GLY A 15 3.61 21.47 18.50
C GLY A 15 2.60 20.82 17.56
N VAL A 16 3.06 19.84 16.78
CA VAL A 16 2.21 19.01 15.92
C VAL A 16 1.86 17.71 16.63
N CYS A 17 0.59 17.50 16.94
CA CYS A 17 0.08 16.23 17.45
C CYS A 17 -0.28 15.32 16.27
N ILE A 18 0.35 14.15 16.19
CA ILE A 18 0.13 13.14 15.15
C ILE A 18 -0.58 11.94 15.77
N VAL A 19 -1.67 11.50 15.15
CA VAL A 19 -2.46 10.32 15.59
C VAL A 19 -2.22 9.16 14.64
N GLY A 20 -1.43 8.19 15.09
CA GLY A 20 -1.06 6.98 14.38
C GLY A 20 0.45 6.90 14.13
N ALA A 21 1.11 5.86 14.64
CA ALA A 21 2.54 5.61 14.43
C ALA A 21 2.80 4.56 13.33
N GLY A 22 2.02 4.62 12.25
CA GLY A 22 2.24 3.84 11.03
C GLY A 22 3.41 4.38 10.19
N PRO A 23 3.64 3.82 8.98
CA PRO A 23 4.73 4.27 8.11
C PRO A 23 4.65 5.78 7.80
N VAL A 24 3.48 6.29 7.46
CA VAL A 24 3.27 7.72 7.16
C VAL A 24 3.47 8.60 8.39
N GLY A 25 2.91 8.21 9.55
CA GLY A 25 3.03 8.98 10.80
C GLY A 25 4.45 9.05 11.33
N ILE A 26 5.20 7.94 11.29
CA ILE A 26 6.62 7.93 11.67
C ILE A 26 7.43 8.81 10.71
N SER A 27 7.24 8.65 9.39
CA SER A 27 7.94 9.48 8.41
C SER A 27 7.66 10.97 8.59
N LEU A 28 6.40 11.36 8.86
CA LEU A 28 6.04 12.74 9.17
C LEU A 28 6.72 13.24 10.43
N ALA A 29 6.70 12.47 11.52
CA ALA A 29 7.31 12.84 12.80
C ALA A 29 8.82 13.07 12.65
N VAL A 30 9.51 12.17 11.96
CA VAL A 30 10.95 12.25 11.66
C VAL A 30 11.27 13.48 10.83
N GLU A 31 10.46 13.77 9.82
CA GLU A 31 10.68 14.92 8.94
C GLU A 31 10.41 16.26 9.63
N LEU A 32 9.36 16.34 10.44
CA LEU A 32 9.08 17.52 11.27
C LEU A 32 10.20 17.77 12.29
N ALA A 33 10.71 16.73 12.95
CA ALA A 33 11.83 16.86 13.87
C ALA A 33 13.11 17.34 13.16
N ARG A 34 13.37 16.88 11.92
CA ARG A 34 14.47 17.40 11.08
C ARG A 34 14.31 18.89 10.80
N LEU A 35 13.08 19.36 10.68
CA LEU A 35 12.72 20.78 10.48
C LEU A 35 12.56 21.56 11.80
N SER A 36 13.04 21.02 12.93
CA SER A 36 12.97 21.65 14.25
C SER A 36 11.54 21.92 14.76
N VAL A 37 10.56 21.13 14.31
CA VAL A 37 9.17 21.21 14.77
C VAL A 37 8.94 20.13 15.84
N PRO A 38 8.62 20.50 17.10
CA PRO A 38 8.18 19.57 18.13
C PRO A 38 6.96 18.73 17.72
N VAL A 39 7.03 17.42 17.99
CA VAL A 39 6.01 16.43 17.64
C VAL A 39 5.61 15.61 18.87
N LEU A 40 4.30 15.43 19.01
CA LEU A 40 3.71 14.41 19.87
C LEU A 40 3.11 13.32 18.97
N LEU A 41 3.59 12.10 19.06
CA LEU A 41 3.14 10.96 18.25
C LEU A 41 2.35 9.99 19.13
N LEU A 42 1.03 9.96 18.95
CA LEU A 42 0.12 9.08 19.68
C LEU A 42 -0.12 7.79 18.90
N GLU A 43 0.08 6.64 19.54
CA GLU A 43 -0.22 5.32 18.98
C GLU A 43 -1.14 4.55 19.91
N SER A 44 -2.22 4.04 19.35
CA SER A 44 -3.22 3.27 20.07
C SER A 44 -2.70 1.95 20.66
N GLY A 45 -1.72 1.33 20.01
CA GLY A 45 -1.13 0.07 20.44
C GLY A 45 0.23 0.19 21.12
N GLY A 46 0.78 -0.96 21.48
CA GLY A 46 2.12 -1.08 22.07
C GLY A 46 3.21 -1.33 21.03
N LYS A 47 4.37 -1.81 21.49
CA LYS A 47 5.50 -2.20 20.62
C LYS A 47 5.29 -3.52 19.87
N LYS A 48 4.33 -4.32 20.31
CA LYS A 48 3.98 -5.63 19.76
C LYS A 48 2.48 -5.68 19.49
N ARG A 49 2.07 -6.62 18.64
CA ARG A 49 0.67 -6.89 18.34
C ARG A 49 -0.04 -7.40 19.58
N ASP A 50 -1.20 -6.83 19.86
CA ASP A 50 -2.10 -7.23 20.94
C ASP A 50 -3.50 -7.50 20.35
N PRO A 51 -4.08 -8.70 20.52
CA PRO A 51 -5.40 -9.04 19.97
C PRO A 51 -6.55 -8.18 20.51
N GLU A 52 -6.52 -7.80 21.79
CA GLU A 52 -7.57 -7.00 22.42
C GLU A 52 -7.55 -5.56 21.90
N ILE A 53 -6.34 -4.98 21.78
CA ILE A 53 -6.19 -3.66 21.17
C ILE A 53 -6.61 -3.73 19.70
N GLN A 54 -6.15 -4.75 18.95
CA GLN A 54 -6.50 -4.92 17.53
C GLN A 54 -8.01 -5.02 17.31
N ALA A 55 -8.77 -5.58 18.27
CA ALA A 55 -10.22 -5.68 18.19
C ALA A 55 -10.94 -4.32 18.14
N LEU A 56 -10.30 -3.23 18.57
CA LEU A 56 -10.81 -1.87 18.42
C LEU A 56 -10.99 -1.44 16.95
N SER A 57 -10.31 -2.11 16.02
CA SER A 57 -10.42 -1.89 14.57
C SER A 57 -11.34 -2.90 13.87
N GLN A 58 -12.17 -3.64 14.61
CA GLN A 58 -13.19 -4.48 14.00
C GLN A 58 -14.18 -3.64 13.19
N ALA A 59 -14.51 -4.15 12.00
CA ALA A 59 -15.50 -3.58 11.10
C ALA A 59 -16.52 -4.67 10.71
N ASP A 60 -17.73 -4.22 10.41
CA ASP A 60 -18.74 -5.01 9.73
C ASP A 60 -18.57 -4.85 8.20
N PHE A 61 -19.05 -5.82 7.43
CA PHE A 61 -18.87 -5.86 5.97
C PHE A 61 -20.20 -6.09 5.28
N SER A 62 -20.52 -5.24 4.30
CA SER A 62 -21.74 -5.39 3.50
C SER A 62 -21.67 -6.63 2.60
N LYS A 63 -20.46 -7.02 2.20
CA LYS A 63 -20.16 -8.26 1.48
C LYS A 63 -18.88 -8.89 2.04
N ALA A 64 -19.01 -10.07 2.64
CA ALA A 64 -17.92 -10.72 3.37
C ALA A 64 -16.62 -10.95 2.55
N ASP A 65 -16.75 -11.14 1.23
CA ASP A 65 -15.62 -11.49 0.35
C ASP A 65 -15.07 -10.31 -0.48
N SER A 66 -15.54 -9.07 -0.26
CA SER A 66 -15.08 -7.91 -1.06
C SER A 66 -13.88 -7.17 -0.48
N HIS A 67 -13.38 -7.56 0.69
CA HIS A 67 -12.31 -6.85 1.38
C HIS A 67 -11.46 -7.82 2.22
N ASP A 68 -10.16 -7.52 2.38
CA ASP A 68 -9.29 -8.27 3.29
C ASP A 68 -9.73 -8.13 4.76
N ASP A 69 -9.48 -9.13 5.59
CA ASP A 69 -9.81 -9.04 7.01
C ASP A 69 -9.09 -7.84 7.69
N MET A 70 -9.77 -7.15 8.62
CA MET A 70 -9.21 -5.99 9.34
C MET A 70 -7.94 -6.31 10.13
N THR A 71 -7.74 -7.57 10.52
CA THR A 71 -6.51 -8.05 11.17
C THR A 71 -5.30 -8.09 10.23
N ILE A 72 -5.52 -7.94 8.93
CA ILE A 72 -4.51 -7.81 7.88
C ILE A 72 -4.47 -6.36 7.38
N ALA A 73 -5.63 -5.72 7.22
CA ALA A 73 -5.72 -4.36 6.67
C ALA A 73 -5.24 -3.26 7.64
N VAL A 74 -5.34 -3.47 8.95
CA VAL A 74 -4.97 -2.49 9.98
C VAL A 74 -4.04 -3.13 11.02
N ALA A 75 -3.12 -2.35 11.56
CA ALA A 75 -2.26 -2.76 12.67
C ALA A 75 -2.20 -1.68 13.74
N ARG A 76 -2.67 -1.99 14.94
CA ARG A 76 -2.61 -1.10 16.10
C ARG A 76 -1.37 -1.42 16.94
N MET A 77 -0.22 -0.90 16.53
CA MET A 77 1.07 -1.02 17.21
C MET A 77 2.09 -0.10 16.56
N LEU A 78 3.17 0.21 17.27
CA LEU A 78 4.26 1.04 16.75
C LEU A 78 4.83 0.48 15.43
N GLY A 79 4.84 1.32 14.39
CA GLY A 79 5.18 0.96 13.00
C GLY A 79 3.96 0.63 12.13
N GLY A 80 2.79 0.42 12.72
CA GLY A 80 1.56 0.06 12.01
C GLY A 80 1.76 -1.12 11.06
N THR A 81 1.14 -1.03 9.88
CA THR A 81 1.15 -2.10 8.86
C THR A 81 2.52 -2.36 8.25
N SER A 82 3.51 -1.47 8.46
CA SER A 82 4.90 -1.73 8.03
C SER A 82 5.53 -2.94 8.70
N ASN A 83 4.93 -3.47 9.77
CA ASN A 83 5.41 -4.67 10.44
C ASN A 83 5.22 -5.97 9.67
N PHE A 84 4.33 -6.00 8.68
CA PHE A 84 4.01 -7.21 7.92
C PHE A 84 3.63 -6.95 6.45
N TRP A 85 3.69 -5.70 5.97
CA TRP A 85 3.54 -5.38 4.54
C TRP A 85 4.64 -6.00 3.66
N GLY A 86 4.42 -6.02 2.34
CA GLY A 86 5.40 -6.56 1.38
C GLY A 86 6.65 -5.69 1.14
N ALA A 87 6.82 -4.57 1.83
CA ALA A 87 7.92 -3.60 1.68
C ALA A 87 8.11 -3.02 0.27
N ARG A 88 7.17 -3.26 -0.65
CA ARG A 88 7.25 -2.77 -2.03
C ARG A 88 6.94 -1.28 -2.06
N CYS A 89 7.87 -0.51 -2.63
CA CYS A 89 7.82 0.94 -2.75
C CYS A 89 7.93 1.30 -4.23
N VAL A 90 6.87 1.90 -4.76
CA VAL A 90 6.76 2.32 -6.16
C VAL A 90 6.21 3.75 -6.16
N ILE A 91 6.71 4.60 -7.05
CA ILE A 91 6.17 5.94 -7.25
C ILE A 91 4.89 5.88 -8.08
N TYR A 92 4.00 6.85 -7.91
CA TYR A 92 2.89 7.04 -8.84
C TYR A 92 3.43 7.50 -10.20
N ASP A 93 2.71 7.18 -11.26
CA ASP A 93 3.05 7.55 -12.62
C ASP A 93 2.42 8.92 -12.97
N PRO A 94 2.97 9.69 -13.93
CA PRO A 94 2.39 10.98 -14.32
C PRO A 94 0.91 10.90 -14.72
N VAL A 95 0.48 9.80 -15.34
CA VAL A 95 -0.91 9.55 -15.75
C VAL A 95 -1.89 9.48 -14.57
N ASP A 96 -1.41 9.12 -13.36
CA ASP A 96 -2.24 9.05 -12.17
C ASP A 96 -2.75 10.43 -11.72
N PHE A 97 -2.02 11.50 -12.10
CA PHE A 97 -2.34 12.90 -11.80
C PHE A 97 -3.11 13.60 -12.93
N MET A 98 -3.19 12.99 -14.11
CA MET A 98 -3.83 13.58 -15.28
C MET A 98 -5.35 13.42 -15.21
N PRO A 99 -6.13 14.44 -15.63
CA PRO A 99 -7.56 14.27 -15.87
C PRO A 99 -7.80 13.23 -16.96
N ARG A 100 -8.64 12.22 -16.67
CA ARG A 100 -8.99 11.14 -17.60
C ARG A 100 -10.52 10.99 -17.70
N PRO A 101 -11.23 12.01 -18.24
CA PRO A 101 -12.69 12.06 -18.23
C PRO A 101 -13.29 10.86 -18.98
N GLY A 102 -14.33 10.26 -18.40
CA GLY A 102 -14.97 9.05 -18.93
C GLY A 102 -14.23 7.75 -18.61
N LEU A 103 -13.01 7.82 -18.06
CA LEU A 103 -12.24 6.65 -17.61
C LEU A 103 -12.00 6.65 -16.10
N VAL A 104 -11.57 7.78 -15.53
CA VAL A 104 -11.35 7.98 -14.09
C VAL A 104 -11.96 9.31 -13.67
N ASP A 105 -13.00 9.26 -12.84
CA ASP A 105 -13.66 10.43 -12.26
C ASP A 105 -12.97 10.92 -10.98
N ALA A 106 -11.73 11.39 -11.16
CA ALA A 106 -10.97 12.03 -10.10
C ALA A 106 -10.04 13.11 -10.67
N LYS A 107 -9.79 14.12 -9.85
CA LYS A 107 -8.89 15.22 -10.16
C LYS A 107 -7.97 15.47 -8.97
N TRP A 108 -6.68 15.57 -9.25
CA TRP A 108 -5.71 16.03 -8.26
C TRP A 108 -5.68 17.56 -8.22
N PRO A 109 -5.69 18.20 -7.05
CA PRO A 109 -5.50 19.64 -6.89
C PRO A 109 -4.02 20.06 -6.96
N ILE A 110 -3.14 19.13 -7.31
CA ILE A 110 -1.68 19.29 -7.42
C ILE A 110 -1.18 18.49 -8.62
N GLU A 111 -0.01 18.85 -9.14
CA GLU A 111 0.58 18.16 -10.28
C GLU A 111 1.57 17.06 -9.83
N TYR A 112 1.94 16.17 -10.76
CA TYR A 112 2.95 15.15 -10.51
C TYR A 112 4.26 15.72 -9.96
N GLN A 113 4.69 16.88 -10.47
CA GLN A 113 5.96 17.51 -10.06
C GLN A 113 5.92 18.05 -8.61
N ASP A 114 4.74 18.42 -8.12
CA ASP A 114 4.57 18.85 -6.73
C ASP A 114 4.86 17.73 -5.74
N VAL A 115 4.60 16.48 -6.13
CA VAL A 115 4.92 15.28 -5.35
C VAL A 115 6.33 14.76 -5.68
N TYR A 116 6.72 14.81 -6.95
CA TYR A 116 7.96 14.17 -7.43
C TYR A 116 9.21 14.65 -6.69
N LYS A 117 9.31 15.97 -6.46
CA LYS A 117 10.43 16.58 -5.72
C LYS A 117 10.61 16.06 -4.29
N HIS A 118 9.60 15.42 -3.71
CA HIS A 118 9.64 14.85 -2.37
C HIS A 118 9.94 13.34 -2.35
N TYR A 119 9.92 12.64 -3.50
CA TYR A 119 10.17 11.20 -3.52
C TYR A 119 11.60 10.83 -3.11
N ALA A 120 12.60 11.66 -3.40
CA ALA A 120 13.97 11.39 -2.95
C ALA A 120 14.04 11.25 -1.42
N ARG A 121 13.42 12.20 -0.72
CA ARG A 121 13.32 12.17 0.74
C ARG A 121 12.41 11.03 1.24
N ALA A 122 11.34 10.73 0.52
CA ALA A 122 10.48 9.59 0.84
C ALA A 122 11.24 8.25 0.76
N CYS A 123 12.07 8.07 -0.27
CA CYS A 123 12.92 6.89 -0.43
C CYS A 123 13.95 6.75 0.71
N GLU A 124 14.54 7.85 1.17
CA GLU A 124 15.41 7.85 2.36
C GLU A 124 14.66 7.43 3.62
N LEU A 125 13.47 7.99 3.85
CA LEU A 125 12.64 7.65 5.01
C LEU A 125 12.14 6.19 4.95
N ALA A 126 11.88 5.66 3.77
CA ALA A 126 11.46 4.28 3.56
C ALA A 126 12.63 3.28 3.43
N ASP A 127 13.88 3.75 3.44
CA ASP A 127 15.09 2.94 3.26
C ASP A 127 15.08 2.10 1.95
N THR A 128 14.79 2.76 0.82
CA THR A 128 14.64 2.13 -0.51
C THR A 128 15.75 2.52 -1.51
N GLY A 129 16.84 3.13 -1.04
CA GLY A 129 17.93 3.63 -1.87
C GLY A 129 17.58 4.92 -2.64
N GLN A 130 18.37 5.25 -3.68
CA GLN A 130 18.16 6.48 -4.47
C GLN A 130 16.96 6.38 -5.42
N LEU A 131 16.38 7.54 -5.75
CA LEU A 131 15.21 7.72 -6.63
C LEU A 131 15.51 7.34 -8.09
N VAL A 132 15.47 6.04 -8.41
CA VAL A 132 15.64 5.51 -9.77
C VAL A 132 14.56 4.46 -10.05
N TYR A 133 13.55 4.77 -10.86
CA TYR A 133 12.42 3.87 -11.14
C TYR A 133 12.35 3.40 -12.60
N SER A 134 13.44 3.58 -13.34
CA SER A 134 13.62 3.06 -14.69
C SER A 134 15.08 2.71 -14.92
N ALA A 135 15.37 1.56 -15.53
CA ALA A 135 16.71 1.18 -15.96
C ALA A 135 16.66 0.27 -17.19
N PRO A 136 17.35 0.65 -18.29
CA PRO A 136 17.32 -0.12 -19.53
C PRO A 136 17.87 -1.54 -19.35
N ILE A 137 17.46 -2.44 -20.22
CA ILE A 137 18.07 -3.77 -20.35
C ILE A 137 19.18 -3.69 -21.40
N ALA A 138 20.44 -3.82 -20.96
CA ALA A 138 21.58 -3.74 -21.87
C ALA A 138 21.46 -4.73 -23.05
N GLY A 139 21.53 -4.19 -24.26
CA GLY A 139 21.45 -4.96 -25.51
C GLY A 139 20.04 -5.46 -25.85
N LEU A 140 18.99 -4.87 -25.29
CA LEU A 140 17.62 -5.13 -25.68
C LEU A 140 16.91 -3.81 -25.98
N GLU A 141 16.45 -3.65 -27.22
CA GLU A 141 15.75 -2.46 -27.70
C GLU A 141 14.57 -2.88 -28.58
N THR A 142 13.59 -1.98 -28.71
CA THR A 142 12.44 -2.13 -29.60
C THR A 142 11.94 -0.75 -30.02
N ASP A 143 11.47 -0.63 -31.25
CA ASP A 143 10.84 0.59 -31.77
C ASP A 143 9.40 0.75 -31.26
N ASP A 144 8.74 -0.35 -30.86
CA ASP A 144 7.39 -0.32 -30.31
C ASP A 144 7.40 0.10 -28.84
N LYS A 145 7.05 1.37 -28.59
CA LYS A 145 6.98 1.99 -27.26
C LYS A 145 5.62 1.85 -26.57
N SER A 146 4.73 0.97 -27.05
CA SER A 146 3.40 0.77 -26.45
C SER A 146 3.49 0.27 -25.01
N PHE A 147 4.53 -0.49 -24.67
CA PHE A 147 4.84 -0.92 -23.31
C PHE A 147 6.30 -0.57 -22.96
N SER A 148 6.49 -0.06 -21.75
CA SER A 148 7.81 0.01 -21.11
C SER A 148 8.13 -1.34 -20.47
N PHE A 149 9.38 -1.79 -20.59
CA PHE A 149 9.93 -2.95 -19.87
C PHE A 149 11.14 -2.55 -19.00
N ASP A 150 11.43 -1.25 -18.92
CA ASP A 150 12.54 -0.68 -18.16
C ASP A 150 12.08 -0.20 -16.77
N SER A 151 10.76 -0.09 -16.56
CA SER A 151 10.18 0.34 -15.30
C SER A 151 10.61 -0.58 -14.17
N LEU A 152 11.04 0.02 -13.06
CA LEU A 152 11.48 -0.68 -11.86
C LEU A 152 10.46 -0.54 -10.74
N GLU A 153 10.34 -1.59 -9.95
CA GLU A 153 9.78 -1.57 -8.61
C GLU A 153 10.89 -1.83 -7.58
N ARG A 154 10.73 -1.30 -6.37
CA ARG A 154 11.75 -1.34 -5.30
C ARG A 154 11.20 -1.91 -4.01
N TRP A 155 12.12 -2.36 -3.16
CA TRP A 155 11.80 -2.80 -1.80
C TRP A 155 12.61 -2.05 -0.75
N ALA A 156 11.97 -1.76 0.39
CA ALA A 156 12.67 -1.26 1.56
C ALA A 156 13.69 -2.29 2.07
N ASN A 157 14.89 -1.85 2.41
CA ASN A 157 15.95 -2.70 2.94
C ASN A 157 15.61 -3.17 4.37
N GLU A 158 15.12 -2.25 5.21
CA GLU A 158 14.43 -2.56 6.46
C GLU A 158 12.92 -2.30 6.33
N GLN A 159 12.14 -3.39 6.39
CA GLN A 159 10.69 -3.38 6.23
C GLN A 159 9.99 -2.58 7.34
N LYS A 160 10.49 -2.65 8.58
CA LYS A 160 9.84 -2.09 9.77
C LYS A 160 10.28 -0.64 9.98
N LEU A 161 9.43 0.33 9.65
CA LEU A 161 9.80 1.75 9.71
C LEU A 161 10.23 2.21 11.12
N GLN A 162 9.63 1.65 12.18
CA GLN A 162 10.03 1.94 13.55
C GLN A 162 11.40 1.35 13.93
N VAL A 163 11.90 0.37 13.18
CA VAL A 163 13.27 -0.14 13.31
C VAL A 163 14.22 0.80 12.58
N THR A 164 13.90 1.18 11.34
CA THR A 164 14.65 2.15 10.53
C THR A 164 14.88 3.46 11.31
N HIS A 165 13.84 3.96 11.97
CA HIS A 165 13.86 5.23 12.70
C HIS A 165 14.01 5.09 14.22
N ARG A 166 14.40 3.91 14.73
CA ARG A 166 14.44 3.64 16.18
C ARG A 166 15.18 4.72 16.95
N LYS A 167 16.40 5.06 16.49
CA LYS A 167 17.29 6.00 17.17
C LYS A 167 16.63 7.37 17.33
N ILE A 168 16.10 7.93 16.25
CA ILE A 168 15.47 9.27 16.30
C ILE A 168 14.18 9.25 17.13
N LEU A 169 13.37 8.19 17.07
CA LEU A 169 12.15 8.06 17.88
C LEU A 169 12.47 7.96 19.38
N SER A 170 13.54 7.26 19.76
CA SER A 170 13.91 7.10 21.17
C SER A 170 14.67 8.29 21.74
N GLU A 171 15.59 8.88 20.96
CA GLU A 171 16.59 9.83 21.47
C GLU A 171 16.30 11.29 21.13
N SER A 172 15.46 11.58 20.12
CA SER A 172 15.16 12.97 19.76
C SER A 172 14.39 13.68 20.87
N PRO A 173 14.84 14.87 21.32
CA PRO A 173 14.07 15.68 22.26
C PRO A 173 12.86 16.35 21.59
N LEU A 174 12.79 16.34 20.25
CA LEU A 174 11.69 16.92 19.48
C LEU A 174 10.55 15.93 19.24
N ILE A 175 10.71 14.65 19.55
CA ILE A 175 9.68 13.62 19.35
C ILE A 175 9.36 12.96 20.69
N ASP A 176 8.12 13.18 21.15
CA ASP A 176 7.53 12.43 22.24
C ASP A 176 6.55 11.39 21.69
N VAL A 177 6.85 10.09 21.86
CA VAL A 177 6.00 8.99 21.39
C VAL A 177 5.24 8.41 22.56
N ARG A 178 3.90 8.42 22.50
CA ARG A 178 3.01 7.85 23.52
C ARG A 178 2.27 6.64 22.95
N LEU A 179 2.59 5.46 23.48
CA LEU A 179 1.93 4.21 23.14
C LEU A 179 0.66 4.03 23.99
N HIS A 180 -0.17 3.04 23.65
CA HIS A 180 -1.43 2.76 24.35
C HIS A 180 -2.37 3.98 24.46
N SER A 181 -2.28 4.88 23.49
CA SER A 181 -2.92 6.19 23.47
C SER A 181 -3.94 6.25 22.33
N ALA A 182 -5.07 5.56 22.50
CA ALA A 182 -6.13 5.54 21.49
C ALA A 182 -6.89 6.87 21.53
N VAL A 183 -6.83 7.63 20.45
CA VAL A 183 -7.70 8.81 20.28
C VAL A 183 -9.11 8.33 19.99
N THR A 184 -10.06 8.82 20.78
CA THR A 184 -11.46 8.39 20.80
C THR A 184 -12.41 9.51 20.41
N ASP A 185 -12.01 10.76 20.62
CA ASP A 185 -12.82 11.92 20.27
C ASP A 185 -11.96 13.10 19.80
N ILE A 186 -12.52 13.91 18.88
CA ILE A 186 -11.97 15.20 18.48
C ILE A 186 -12.90 16.29 18.99
N GLY A 187 -12.39 17.13 19.90
CA GLY A 187 -13.08 18.29 20.45
C GLY A 187 -12.98 19.49 19.52
N LEU A 188 -14.13 20.09 19.21
CA LEU A 188 -14.22 21.26 18.34
C LEU A 188 -14.28 22.55 19.18
N GLY A 189 -13.65 23.61 18.68
CA GLY A 189 -13.85 24.99 19.15
C GLY A 189 -14.85 25.73 18.27
N ASP A 190 -15.38 26.84 18.80
CA ASP A 190 -16.32 27.71 18.06
C ASP A 190 -15.64 28.54 16.96
N ASP A 191 -14.31 28.51 16.91
CA ASP A 191 -13.45 29.24 15.97
C ASP A 191 -13.09 28.43 14.71
N GLY A 192 -13.76 27.29 14.47
CA GLY A 192 -13.47 26.42 13.33
C GLY A 192 -12.16 25.65 13.48
N LYS A 193 -11.71 25.39 14.71
CA LYS A 193 -10.50 24.63 14.99
C LYS A 193 -10.78 23.42 15.87
N VAL A 194 -9.87 22.45 15.79
CA VAL A 194 -9.75 21.41 16.80
C VAL A 194 -9.16 22.04 18.07
N ARG A 195 -9.88 21.90 19.18
CA ARG A 195 -9.48 22.39 20.51
C ARG A 195 -8.66 21.34 21.26
N ASP A 196 -9.14 20.10 21.27
CA ASP A 196 -8.51 19.00 22.00
C ASP A 196 -8.80 17.64 21.34
N VAL A 197 -8.08 16.62 21.78
CA VAL A 197 -8.38 15.21 21.51
C VAL A 197 -8.58 14.44 22.80
N GLU A 198 -9.55 13.53 22.83
CA GLU A 198 -9.75 12.60 23.95
C GLU A 198 -8.95 11.31 23.69
N ILE A 199 -8.09 10.96 24.64
CA ILE A 199 -7.21 9.80 24.58
C ILE A 199 -7.64 8.81 25.67
N SER A 200 -7.63 7.52 25.35
CA SER A 200 -7.91 6.43 26.30
C SER A 200 -7.02 5.23 26.03
N ARG A 201 -6.77 4.42 27.06
CA ARG A 201 -6.22 3.07 26.90
C ARG A 201 -7.29 2.12 26.36
N ALA A 202 -6.87 0.98 25.80
CA ALA A 202 -7.79 0.03 25.18
C ALA A 202 -8.82 -0.60 26.14
N ASP A 203 -8.52 -0.63 27.45
CA ASP A 203 -9.43 -1.06 28.51
C ASP A 203 -10.38 0.05 29.00
N GLY A 204 -10.34 1.23 28.38
CA GLY A 204 -11.14 2.40 28.76
C GLY A 204 -10.56 3.21 29.92
N SER A 205 -9.45 2.78 30.51
CA SER A 205 -8.76 3.53 31.57
C SER A 205 -7.98 4.72 31.02
N GLY A 206 -7.49 5.58 31.93
CA GLY A 206 -6.60 6.69 31.58
C GLY A 206 -7.20 7.73 30.64
N LYS A 207 -8.53 7.89 30.62
CA LYS A 207 -9.22 8.88 29.79
C LYS A 207 -8.76 10.30 30.15
N ARG A 208 -8.28 11.02 29.14
CA ARG A 208 -7.82 12.41 29.28
C ARG A 208 -8.07 13.19 27.99
N ARG A 209 -8.41 14.48 28.12
CA ARG A 209 -8.39 15.41 27.00
C ARG A 209 -7.07 16.18 26.96
N LEU A 210 -6.51 16.30 25.76
CA LEU A 210 -5.27 17.01 25.50
C LEU A 210 -5.55 18.13 24.51
N GLY A 211 -5.32 19.38 24.92
CA GLY A 211 -5.37 20.53 24.02
C GLY A 211 -4.30 20.42 22.93
N VAL A 212 -4.63 20.80 21.69
CA VAL A 212 -3.70 20.69 20.56
C VAL A 212 -3.70 21.95 19.70
N SER A 213 -2.52 22.44 19.34
CA SER A 213 -2.40 23.57 18.39
C SER A 213 -2.55 23.12 16.93
N THR A 214 -2.08 21.92 16.60
CA THR A 214 -2.19 21.32 15.26
C THR A 214 -2.36 19.81 15.39
N LEU A 215 -3.34 19.27 14.68
CA LEU A 215 -3.66 17.84 14.66
C LEU A 215 -3.44 17.28 13.27
N VAL A 216 -2.70 16.17 13.16
CA VAL A 216 -2.53 15.41 11.92
C VAL A 216 -2.98 13.97 12.13
N LEU A 217 -3.94 13.50 11.33
CA LEU A 217 -4.38 12.11 11.34
C LEU A 217 -3.54 11.27 10.36
N THR A 218 -2.94 10.20 10.88
CA THR A 218 -2.10 9.26 10.13
C THR A 218 -2.41 7.80 10.51
N ALA A 219 -3.60 7.54 11.06
CA ALA A 219 -4.05 6.25 11.57
C ALA A 219 -4.42 5.22 10.47
N GLY A 220 -3.89 5.36 9.26
CA GLY A 220 -4.35 4.62 8.08
C GLY A 220 -5.60 5.24 7.47
N GLY A 221 -6.14 4.61 6.42
CA GLY A 221 -7.30 5.14 5.71
C GLY A 221 -8.60 4.93 6.48
N LEU A 222 -8.84 3.72 6.97
CA LEU A 222 -10.09 3.37 7.65
C LEU A 222 -10.23 4.05 9.02
N GLU A 223 -9.23 3.97 9.90
CA GLU A 223 -9.36 4.56 11.25
C GLU A 223 -9.37 6.09 11.23
N SER A 224 -8.59 6.73 10.34
CA SER A 224 -8.69 8.19 10.17
C SER A 224 -10.09 8.58 9.70
N THR A 225 -10.65 7.83 8.75
CA THR A 225 -12.03 8.05 8.27
C THR A 225 -13.04 7.84 9.38
N ARG A 226 -12.88 6.78 10.20
CA ARG A 226 -13.74 6.48 11.35
C ARG A 226 -13.77 7.63 12.36
N LEU A 227 -12.62 8.20 12.69
CA LEU A 227 -12.52 9.36 13.60
C LEU A 227 -13.22 10.60 13.02
N LEU A 228 -13.03 10.90 11.74
CA LEU A 228 -13.71 12.02 11.09
C LEU A 228 -15.22 11.81 10.99
N LEU A 229 -15.68 10.59 10.68
CA LEU A 229 -17.11 10.26 10.66
C LEU A 229 -17.74 10.40 12.06
N ALA A 230 -17.02 9.98 13.11
CA ALA A 230 -17.47 10.12 14.49
C ALA A 230 -17.55 11.60 14.90
N THR A 231 -16.60 12.41 14.42
CA THR A 231 -16.60 13.86 14.60
C THR A 231 -17.80 14.50 13.89
N ARG A 232 -18.07 14.12 12.63
CA ARG A 232 -19.24 14.58 11.86
C ARG A 232 -20.57 14.20 12.51
N ARG A 233 -20.67 13.05 13.18
CA ARG A 233 -21.90 12.66 13.90
C ARG A 233 -22.30 13.69 14.97
N LYS A 234 -21.32 14.39 15.56
CA LYS A 234 -21.53 15.46 16.56
C LYS A 234 -21.74 16.84 15.92
N SER A 235 -21.19 17.07 14.74
CA SER A 235 -21.34 18.30 13.95
C SER A 235 -21.66 17.94 12.49
N PRO A 236 -22.95 17.78 12.14
CA PRO A 236 -23.38 17.17 10.88
C PRO A 236 -22.93 17.89 9.61
N ASP A 237 -22.63 19.18 9.68
CA ASP A 237 -22.25 20.00 8.51
C ASP A 237 -20.77 19.89 8.13
N LEU A 238 -19.95 19.23 8.95
CA LEU A 238 -18.54 19.00 8.66
C LEU A 238 -18.35 18.00 7.51
N PHE A 239 -17.24 18.18 6.79
CA PHE A 239 -16.74 17.32 5.73
C PHE A 239 -17.74 17.12 4.58
N GLY A 240 -18.40 18.22 4.22
CA GLY A 240 -19.42 18.28 3.16
C GLY A 240 -20.78 17.71 3.56
N GLY A 241 -21.00 17.42 4.84
CA GLY A 241 -22.26 16.89 5.34
C GLY A 241 -22.44 15.38 5.11
N PRO A 242 -23.64 14.82 5.39
CA PRO A 242 -23.94 13.40 5.19
C PRO A 242 -23.78 12.91 3.74
N ASP A 243 -24.09 13.79 2.79
CA ASP A 243 -23.96 13.53 1.34
C ASP A 243 -22.59 13.90 0.79
N GLY A 244 -21.71 14.44 1.62
CA GLY A 244 -20.35 14.84 1.28
C GLY A 244 -19.41 13.67 0.94
N PRO A 245 -18.16 13.99 0.62
CA PRO A 245 -17.17 13.03 0.11
C PRO A 245 -16.58 12.11 1.18
N LEU A 246 -16.69 12.45 2.48
CA LEU A 246 -16.09 11.67 3.56
C LEU A 246 -16.61 10.23 3.59
N GLY A 247 -15.67 9.29 3.53
CA GLY A 247 -15.92 7.84 3.55
C GLY A 247 -16.31 7.25 2.20
N ARG A 248 -16.38 8.03 1.12
CA ARG A 248 -16.72 7.56 -0.23
C ARG A 248 -15.46 7.35 -1.08
N TYR A 249 -15.65 6.83 -2.30
CA TYR A 249 -14.56 6.56 -3.26
C TYR A 249 -13.54 5.57 -2.72
N TYR A 250 -14.01 4.57 -1.97
CA TYR A 250 -13.13 3.62 -1.34
C TYR A 250 -12.45 2.73 -2.38
N MET A 251 -11.15 2.95 -2.59
CA MET A 251 -10.34 2.25 -3.56
C MET A 251 -9.32 1.34 -2.89
N GLY A 252 -8.93 0.32 -3.66
CA GLY A 252 -7.82 -0.58 -3.40
C GLY A 252 -7.04 -0.74 -4.69
N HIS A 253 -6.88 -1.99 -5.17
CA HIS A 253 -6.41 -2.27 -6.53
C HIS A 253 -7.10 -3.53 -7.05
N VAL A 254 -7.14 -3.66 -8.36
CA VAL A 254 -7.51 -4.93 -9.01
C VAL A 254 -6.22 -5.69 -9.25
N ILE A 255 -6.03 -6.79 -8.50
CA ILE A 255 -4.78 -7.57 -8.47
C ILE A 255 -5.10 -9.02 -8.77
N GLY A 256 -4.25 -9.68 -9.55
CA GLY A 256 -4.44 -11.10 -9.80
C GLY A 256 -3.56 -11.64 -10.91
N GLU A 257 -3.97 -12.79 -11.41
CA GLU A 257 -3.34 -13.51 -12.53
C GLU A 257 -4.43 -14.15 -13.39
N ILE A 258 -4.45 -13.84 -14.70
CA ILE A 258 -5.36 -14.49 -15.67
C ILE A 258 -4.62 -15.18 -16.83
N ALA A 259 -3.30 -15.04 -16.89
CA ALA A 259 -2.46 -15.61 -17.93
C ALA A 259 -1.10 -16.06 -17.37
N ASP A 260 -0.46 -16.96 -18.09
CA ASP A 260 0.96 -17.27 -17.97
C ASP A 260 1.70 -16.67 -19.18
N MET A 261 2.98 -16.35 -19.00
CA MET A 261 3.86 -15.81 -20.04
C MET A 261 5.07 -16.72 -20.24
N THR A 262 5.50 -16.87 -21.50
CA THR A 262 6.78 -17.50 -21.85
C THR A 262 7.71 -16.50 -22.52
N LEU A 263 8.91 -16.32 -21.96
CA LEU A 263 9.94 -15.42 -22.51
C LEU A 263 10.83 -16.13 -23.54
N THR A 264 11.17 -15.42 -24.62
CA THR A 264 11.89 -16.01 -25.77
C THR A 264 13.40 -16.16 -25.55
N SER A 265 14.01 -15.39 -24.64
CA SER A 265 15.47 -15.38 -24.45
C SER A 265 15.90 -15.44 -22.98
N ASP A 266 17.09 -15.98 -22.73
CA ASP A 266 17.72 -15.99 -21.40
C ASP A 266 18.06 -14.59 -20.89
N ARG A 267 18.25 -13.63 -21.80
CA ARG A 267 18.49 -12.22 -21.44
C ARG A 267 17.24 -11.62 -20.79
N LEU A 268 16.08 -11.80 -21.43
CA LEU A 268 14.79 -11.40 -20.87
C LEU A 268 14.53 -12.12 -19.54
N ASP A 269 14.73 -13.42 -19.52
CA ASP A 269 14.53 -14.26 -18.33
C ASP A 269 15.24 -13.71 -17.09
N LYS A 270 16.54 -13.38 -17.23
CA LYS A 270 17.37 -12.83 -16.15
C LYS A 270 17.02 -11.39 -15.80
N ALA A 271 16.54 -10.60 -16.75
CA ALA A 271 16.28 -9.18 -16.54
C ALA A 271 15.09 -8.90 -15.61
N PHE A 272 14.16 -9.86 -15.50
CA PHE A 272 12.98 -9.79 -14.63
C PHE A 272 13.15 -10.53 -13.29
N ASP A 273 14.34 -11.03 -12.98
CA ASP A 273 14.69 -11.53 -11.64
C ASP A 273 14.93 -10.35 -10.67
N PHE A 274 15.03 -10.65 -9.37
CA PHE A 274 15.46 -9.69 -8.36
C PHE A 274 16.96 -9.41 -8.47
N PHE A 275 17.33 -8.13 -8.50
CA PHE A 275 18.72 -7.70 -8.46
C PHE A 275 18.87 -6.46 -7.58
N VAL A 276 20.04 -6.30 -6.98
CA VAL A 276 20.37 -5.07 -6.25
C VAL A 276 20.81 -4.04 -7.28
N HIS A 277 20.07 -2.93 -7.38
CA HIS A 277 20.47 -1.81 -8.23
C HIS A 277 21.60 -1.02 -7.56
N GLU A 278 22.45 -0.38 -8.34
CA GLU A 278 23.54 0.50 -7.84
C GLU A 278 23.06 1.61 -6.90
N SER A 279 21.77 1.94 -6.97
CA SER A 279 21.13 2.92 -6.08
C SER A 279 20.80 2.39 -4.68
N GLY A 280 21.08 1.12 -4.34
CA GLY A 280 21.16 0.67 -2.95
C GLY A 280 19.97 -0.12 -2.38
N SER A 281 19.15 -0.74 -3.23
CA SER A 281 18.07 -1.66 -2.80
C SER A 281 17.80 -2.73 -3.86
N TYR A 282 17.12 -3.80 -3.45
CA TYR A 282 16.54 -4.74 -4.41
C TYR A 282 15.51 -4.06 -5.27
N VAL A 283 15.59 -4.36 -6.57
CA VAL A 283 14.63 -3.93 -7.58
C VAL A 283 14.22 -5.09 -8.45
N ARG A 284 13.15 -4.87 -9.20
CA ARG A 284 12.66 -5.78 -10.23
C ARG A 284 12.06 -4.99 -11.37
N ARG A 285 12.12 -5.55 -12.58
CA ARG A 285 11.47 -4.98 -13.76
C ARG A 285 10.02 -5.39 -13.87
N ARG A 286 9.24 -4.53 -14.52
CA ARG A 286 7.82 -4.72 -14.80
C ARG A 286 7.48 -4.10 -16.15
N PHE A 287 6.45 -4.63 -16.77
CA PHE A 287 5.86 -4.08 -17.97
C PHE A 287 4.76 -3.08 -17.59
N VAL A 288 4.74 -1.93 -18.25
CA VAL A 288 3.73 -0.89 -18.02
C VAL A 288 3.32 -0.31 -19.38
N PRO A 289 2.03 -0.26 -19.74
CA PRO A 289 1.58 0.44 -20.95
C PRO A 289 2.02 1.91 -20.88
N SER A 290 2.48 2.47 -21.99
CA SER A 290 2.87 3.89 -22.04
C SER A 290 1.66 4.79 -21.77
N VAL A 291 1.90 6.01 -21.28
CA VAL A 291 0.83 7.00 -21.06
C VAL A 291 0.02 7.22 -22.34
N GLU A 292 0.70 7.27 -23.49
CA GLU A 292 0.05 7.38 -24.79
C GLU A 292 -0.89 6.20 -25.09
N THR A 293 -0.41 4.96 -24.89
CA THR A 293 -1.24 3.75 -25.07
C THR A 293 -2.43 3.76 -24.12
N GLN A 294 -2.23 4.16 -22.86
CA GLN A 294 -3.32 4.23 -21.88
C GLN A 294 -4.44 5.18 -22.30
N LEU A 295 -4.07 6.38 -22.76
CA LEU A 295 -5.03 7.40 -23.18
C LEU A 295 -5.71 7.04 -24.51
N GLN A 296 -4.97 6.53 -25.50
CA GLN A 296 -5.52 6.17 -26.81
C GLN A 296 -6.49 4.98 -26.71
N GLU A 297 -6.16 3.99 -25.89
CA GLU A 297 -6.96 2.79 -25.74
C GLU A 297 -8.02 2.90 -24.65
N GLY A 298 -8.03 3.98 -23.86
CA GLY A 298 -8.97 4.15 -22.75
C GLY A 298 -8.85 3.01 -21.72
N ILE A 299 -7.64 2.68 -21.31
CA ILE A 299 -7.35 1.66 -20.29
C ILE A 299 -6.80 2.30 -19.02
N LEU A 300 -7.15 1.73 -17.88
CA LEU A 300 -6.66 2.10 -16.56
C LEU A 300 -5.16 1.80 -16.42
N ASN A 301 -4.50 2.57 -15.54
CA ASN A 301 -3.08 2.36 -15.28
C ASN A 301 -2.87 0.95 -14.69
N THR A 302 -1.98 0.17 -15.30
CA THR A 302 -1.76 -1.24 -14.96
C THR A 302 -0.30 -1.60 -15.14
N SER A 303 0.28 -2.32 -14.19
CA SER A 303 1.58 -2.95 -14.37
C SER A 303 1.48 -4.46 -14.38
N LEU A 304 2.38 -5.10 -15.12
CA LEU A 304 2.45 -6.53 -15.34
C LEU A 304 3.86 -7.03 -15.02
N TRP A 305 4.01 -8.18 -14.38
CA TRP A 305 5.33 -8.79 -14.20
C TRP A 305 5.24 -10.31 -14.09
N PRO A 306 6.28 -11.04 -14.54
CA PRO A 306 6.31 -12.49 -14.39
C PRO A 306 6.33 -12.86 -12.90
N VAL A 307 5.71 -13.95 -12.50
CA VAL A 307 5.81 -14.53 -11.16
C VAL A 307 6.04 -16.02 -11.28
N VAL A 308 6.34 -16.68 -10.16
CA VAL A 308 6.48 -18.14 -10.17
C VAL A 308 5.18 -18.76 -10.73
N PRO A 309 5.26 -19.65 -11.74
CA PRO A 309 4.06 -20.27 -12.31
C PRO A 309 3.37 -21.17 -11.27
N PRO A 310 2.09 -21.53 -11.49
CA PRO A 310 1.40 -22.48 -10.62
C PRO A 310 2.25 -23.74 -10.42
N VAL A 311 2.60 -24.05 -9.16
CA VAL A 311 3.50 -25.18 -8.84
C VAL A 311 2.97 -26.52 -9.33
N ALA A 312 1.66 -26.64 -9.52
CA ALA A 312 0.99 -27.83 -10.06
C ALA A 312 1.15 -28.02 -11.57
N ASP A 313 1.66 -27.03 -12.33
CA ASP A 313 1.88 -27.16 -13.77
C ASP A 313 3.31 -27.64 -14.08
N PRO A 314 3.55 -28.94 -14.35
CA PRO A 314 4.90 -29.47 -14.56
C PRO A 314 5.61 -28.93 -15.80
N ARG A 315 4.90 -28.22 -16.70
CA ARG A 315 5.49 -27.60 -17.89
C ARG A 315 6.53 -26.54 -17.54
N HIS A 316 6.53 -26.05 -16.30
CA HIS A 316 7.58 -25.16 -15.80
C HIS A 316 8.99 -25.81 -15.83
N GLN A 317 9.11 -27.15 -15.89
CA GLN A 317 10.41 -27.86 -15.97
C GLN A 317 11.44 -27.45 -14.91
N SER A 318 10.99 -27.31 -13.66
CA SER A 318 11.81 -26.88 -12.50
C SER A 318 11.81 -27.97 -11.44
N SER A 319 12.98 -28.35 -10.98
CA SER A 319 13.15 -29.32 -9.90
C SER A 319 12.65 -28.76 -8.56
N ILE A 320 12.89 -27.47 -8.27
CA ILE A 320 12.44 -26.81 -7.04
C ILE A 320 10.91 -26.78 -6.99
N LEU A 321 10.26 -26.27 -8.04
CA LEU A 321 8.80 -26.15 -8.07
C LEU A 321 8.11 -27.52 -8.06
N SER A 322 8.69 -28.51 -8.76
CA SER A 322 8.17 -29.88 -8.72
C SER A 322 8.34 -30.52 -7.35
N LEU A 323 9.46 -30.28 -6.66
CA LEU A 323 9.66 -30.77 -5.30
C LEU A 323 8.65 -30.12 -4.33
N VAL A 324 8.47 -28.80 -4.42
CA VAL A 324 7.46 -28.07 -3.63
C VAL A 324 6.07 -28.64 -3.88
N TYR A 325 5.69 -28.86 -5.15
CA TYR A 325 4.42 -29.48 -5.50
C TYR A 325 4.27 -30.88 -4.91
N LEU A 326 5.24 -31.77 -5.09
CA LEU A 326 5.17 -33.14 -4.57
C LEU A 326 5.06 -33.18 -3.05
N VAL A 327 5.78 -32.30 -2.35
CA VAL A 327 5.70 -32.13 -0.90
C VAL A 327 4.31 -31.63 -0.47
N MET A 328 3.75 -30.63 -1.18
CA MET A 328 2.42 -30.10 -0.90
C MET A 328 1.29 -31.09 -1.25
N ALA A 329 1.47 -31.90 -2.29
CA ALA A 329 0.53 -32.90 -2.77
C ALA A 329 0.46 -34.14 -1.85
N TYR A 330 1.53 -34.42 -1.10
CA TYR A 330 1.55 -35.52 -0.13
C TYR A 330 0.93 -35.08 1.21
N GLY A 331 -0.37 -35.34 1.38
CA GLY A 331 -1.23 -34.84 2.45
C GLY A 331 -0.65 -34.82 3.88
N PRO A 332 -0.01 -35.88 4.39
CA PRO A 332 0.57 -35.88 5.74
C PRO A 332 1.72 -34.87 5.92
N VAL A 333 2.55 -34.67 4.89
CA VAL A 333 3.72 -33.78 4.94
C VAL A 333 3.35 -32.36 4.54
N GLY A 334 2.50 -32.18 3.53
CA GLY A 334 2.03 -30.86 3.10
C GLY A 334 1.33 -30.08 4.22
N ARG A 335 0.54 -30.75 5.07
CA ARG A 335 -0.14 -30.14 6.23
C ARG A 335 0.82 -29.67 7.34
N LEU A 336 2.05 -30.18 7.37
CA LEU A 336 3.07 -29.78 8.35
C LEU A 336 3.87 -28.55 7.89
N ILE A 337 3.90 -28.25 6.58
CA ILE A 337 4.77 -27.24 5.99
C ILE A 337 4.00 -25.98 5.58
N VAL A 338 2.75 -26.14 5.12
CA VAL A 338 1.93 -25.03 4.62
C VAL A 338 0.51 -25.14 5.20
N ALA A 339 -0.07 -24.01 5.60
CA ALA A 339 -1.47 -23.97 6.07
C ALA A 339 -2.42 -24.57 5.02
N GLU A 340 -3.38 -25.38 5.45
CA GLU A 340 -4.28 -26.14 4.56
C GLU A 340 -5.02 -25.25 3.54
N ALA A 341 -5.39 -24.03 3.92
CA ALA A 341 -5.99 -23.04 3.03
C ALA A 341 -5.05 -22.61 1.89
N ILE A 342 -3.75 -22.45 2.17
CA ILE A 342 -2.73 -22.14 1.17
C ILE A 342 -2.46 -23.38 0.31
N ARG A 343 -2.43 -24.58 0.90
CA ARG A 343 -2.26 -25.85 0.17
C ARG A 343 -3.34 -26.04 -0.90
N ARG A 344 -4.61 -25.88 -0.53
CA ARG A 344 -5.77 -26.04 -1.43
C ARG A 344 -5.83 -25.02 -2.56
N ARG A 345 -5.20 -23.85 -2.39
CA ARG A 345 -5.09 -22.84 -3.47
C ARG A 345 -4.08 -23.24 -4.55
N HIS A 346 -3.07 -24.04 -4.21
CA HIS A 346 -1.95 -24.34 -5.11
C HIS A 346 -1.95 -25.80 -5.61
N VAL A 347 -2.65 -26.70 -4.92
CA VAL A 347 -2.64 -28.14 -5.20
C VAL A 347 -4.04 -28.72 -5.01
N SER A 348 -4.50 -29.50 -6.00
CA SER A 348 -5.75 -30.27 -5.91
C SER A 348 -5.65 -31.44 -4.95
N ASP A 349 -6.78 -31.90 -4.40
CA ASP A 349 -6.80 -33.03 -3.46
C ASP A 349 -6.31 -34.36 -4.07
N LYS A 350 -6.32 -34.48 -5.41
CA LYS A 350 -5.65 -35.55 -6.13
C LYS A 350 -4.41 -34.99 -6.85
N PRO A 351 -3.20 -35.52 -6.60
CA PRO A 351 -2.00 -35.13 -7.33
C PRO A 351 -2.16 -35.47 -8.82
N GLN A 352 -2.02 -34.46 -9.68
CA GLN A 352 -1.97 -34.60 -11.13
C GLN A 352 -0.53 -34.67 -11.64
N ASP A 353 -0.32 -35.31 -12.79
CA ASP A 353 0.96 -35.31 -13.53
C ASP A 353 2.23 -35.65 -12.72
N VAL A 354 2.10 -36.45 -11.67
CA VAL A 354 3.17 -36.77 -10.69
C VAL A 354 4.46 -37.25 -11.37
N LEU A 355 4.36 -38.11 -12.39
CA LEU A 355 5.52 -38.62 -13.13
C LEU A 355 6.34 -37.51 -13.80
N LYS A 356 5.68 -36.46 -14.33
CA LYS A 356 6.36 -35.32 -14.94
C LYS A 356 7.10 -34.50 -13.87
N HIS A 357 6.51 -34.32 -12.69
CA HIS A 357 7.17 -33.67 -11.57
C HIS A 357 8.38 -34.47 -11.05
N VAL A 358 8.26 -35.81 -10.93
CA VAL A 358 9.39 -36.67 -10.55
C VAL A 358 10.53 -36.56 -11.57
N ARG A 359 10.21 -36.58 -12.87
CA ARG A 359 11.21 -36.36 -13.93
C ARG A 359 11.90 -34.99 -13.80
N ASN A 360 11.15 -33.93 -13.56
CA ASN A 360 11.70 -32.59 -13.35
C ASN A 360 12.68 -32.57 -12.18
N VAL A 361 12.32 -33.17 -11.04
CA VAL A 361 13.21 -33.30 -9.87
C VAL A 361 14.51 -34.01 -10.25
N LEU A 362 14.42 -35.24 -10.78
CA LEU A 362 15.60 -36.04 -11.13
C LEU A 362 16.52 -35.33 -12.14
N SER A 363 15.95 -34.57 -13.07
CA SER A 363 16.71 -33.85 -14.10
C SER A 363 17.35 -32.53 -13.66
N GLY A 364 17.11 -32.06 -12.43
CA GLY A 364 17.46 -30.70 -12.01
C GLY A 364 17.94 -30.54 -10.56
N MET A 365 18.19 -31.63 -9.82
CA MET A 365 18.59 -31.56 -8.40
C MET A 365 19.89 -30.76 -8.13
N PRO A 366 20.99 -30.90 -8.90
CA PRO A 366 22.21 -30.13 -8.65
C PRO A 366 22.00 -28.61 -8.79
N GLU A 367 21.21 -28.20 -9.79
CA GLU A 367 20.89 -26.79 -10.04
C GLU A 367 19.95 -26.23 -8.96
N ALA A 368 18.98 -27.03 -8.49
CA ALA A 368 18.11 -26.67 -7.37
C ALA A 368 18.91 -26.41 -6.09
N ALA A 369 19.85 -27.29 -5.74
CA ALA A 369 20.66 -27.13 -4.54
C ALA A 369 21.48 -25.83 -4.58
N ARG A 370 22.08 -25.51 -5.74
CA ARG A 370 22.81 -24.25 -5.95
C ARG A 370 21.91 -23.01 -5.87
N HIS A 371 20.72 -23.07 -6.45
CA HIS A 371 19.78 -21.95 -6.39
C HIS A 371 19.28 -21.73 -4.95
N ALA A 372 18.92 -22.80 -4.24
CA ALA A 372 18.51 -22.74 -2.84
C ALA A 372 19.61 -22.20 -1.93
N SER A 373 20.87 -22.63 -2.10
CA SER A 373 21.99 -22.10 -1.32
C SER A 373 22.23 -20.61 -1.61
N ASN A 374 22.22 -20.20 -2.88
CA ASN A 374 22.34 -18.79 -3.26
C ASN A 374 21.19 -17.94 -2.69
N PHE A 375 19.96 -18.44 -2.72
CA PHE A 375 18.81 -17.79 -2.11
C PHE A 375 19.01 -17.59 -0.61
N LEU A 376 19.38 -18.65 0.13
CA LEU A 376 19.61 -18.57 1.57
C LEU A 376 20.72 -17.59 1.93
N ILE A 377 21.84 -17.62 1.19
CA ILE A 377 22.95 -16.67 1.36
C ILE A 377 22.43 -15.24 1.15
N ARG A 378 21.83 -14.94 0.00
CA ARG A 378 21.30 -13.59 -0.31
C ARG A 378 20.24 -13.13 0.69
N ARG A 379 19.43 -14.05 1.23
CA ARG A 379 18.32 -13.73 2.14
C ARG A 379 18.78 -13.43 3.56
N TYR A 380 19.84 -14.08 4.03
CA TYR A 380 20.28 -14.03 5.43
C TYR A 380 21.63 -13.37 5.67
N THR A 381 22.51 -13.27 4.66
CA THR A 381 23.84 -12.67 4.79
C THR A 381 24.02 -11.38 3.98
N GLY A 382 23.10 -11.08 3.06
CA GLY A 382 23.13 -9.83 2.29
C GLY A 382 22.85 -8.60 3.16
N LYS A 383 23.44 -7.45 2.80
CA LYS A 383 23.12 -6.15 3.39
C LYS A 383 21.66 -5.80 3.12
N GLU A 384 21.25 -5.89 1.86
CA GLU A 384 19.87 -5.84 1.42
C GLU A 384 19.26 -7.26 1.54
N ARG A 385 18.02 -7.36 2.02
CA ARG A 385 17.33 -8.65 2.16
C ARG A 385 16.52 -8.96 0.92
N LEU A 386 16.77 -10.13 0.32
CA LEU A 386 16.02 -10.59 -0.85
C LEU A 386 14.51 -10.63 -0.54
N PRO A 387 13.64 -9.90 -1.28
CA PRO A 387 12.24 -9.72 -0.88
C PRO A 387 11.36 -10.97 -1.04
N GLY A 388 11.64 -11.77 -2.07
CA GLY A 388 10.81 -12.91 -2.42
C GLY A 388 11.57 -13.97 -3.19
N LEU A 389 10.93 -15.12 -3.36
CA LEU A 389 11.46 -16.21 -4.18
C LEU A 389 10.97 -16.02 -5.62
N PHE A 390 11.90 -15.85 -6.55
CA PHE A 390 11.67 -16.00 -7.98
C PHE A 390 12.50 -17.18 -8.46
N VAL A 391 11.88 -18.11 -9.20
CA VAL A 391 12.53 -19.36 -9.61
C VAL A 391 12.64 -19.38 -11.13
N PRO A 392 13.81 -19.02 -11.69
CA PRO A 392 14.10 -19.22 -13.09
C PRO A 392 13.91 -20.68 -13.48
N ASN A 393 13.43 -20.93 -14.69
CA ASN A 393 13.14 -22.28 -15.13
C ASN A 393 13.44 -22.51 -16.62
N LYS A 394 13.70 -23.77 -16.98
CA LYS A 394 14.16 -24.13 -18.34
C LYS A 394 13.17 -23.76 -19.43
N SER A 395 11.88 -23.75 -19.11
CA SER A 395 10.82 -23.35 -20.04
C SER A 395 10.63 -21.84 -20.16
N ARG A 396 11.30 -21.04 -19.32
CA ARG A 396 11.11 -19.58 -19.17
C ARG A 396 9.62 -19.20 -19.07
N ARG A 397 8.85 -20.07 -18.42
CA ARG A 397 7.40 -19.93 -18.23
C ARG A 397 7.12 -19.41 -16.83
N TYR A 398 6.27 -18.39 -16.75
CA TYR A 398 5.95 -17.68 -15.53
C TYR A 398 4.45 -17.42 -15.47
N GLY A 399 3.88 -17.31 -14.27
CA GLY A 399 2.59 -16.64 -14.13
C GLY A 399 2.74 -15.18 -14.52
N LEU A 400 1.71 -14.53 -15.05
CA LEU A 400 1.70 -13.10 -15.29
C LEU A 400 0.81 -12.41 -14.26
N SER A 401 1.43 -11.76 -13.28
CA SER A 401 0.72 -10.98 -12.28
C SER A 401 0.44 -9.59 -12.84
N TYR A 402 -0.78 -9.09 -12.59
CA TYR A 402 -1.14 -7.71 -12.83
C TYR A 402 -1.45 -6.99 -11.52
N HIS A 403 -1.20 -5.69 -11.52
CA HIS A 403 -1.62 -4.76 -10.48
C HIS A 403 -2.17 -3.52 -11.18
N SER A 404 -3.48 -3.37 -11.09
CA SER A 404 -4.25 -2.40 -11.86
C SER A 404 -4.92 -1.40 -10.93
N GLU A 405 -5.06 -0.18 -11.43
CA GLU A 405 -5.85 0.88 -10.81
C GLU A 405 -7.29 0.42 -10.56
N HIS A 406 -7.80 0.76 -9.39
CA HIS A 406 -9.21 0.66 -9.04
C HIS A 406 -9.81 2.06 -9.25
N SER A 407 -10.75 2.18 -10.18
CA SER A 407 -11.38 3.46 -10.48
C SER A 407 -12.22 3.97 -9.29
N PRO A 408 -12.27 5.29 -9.07
CA PRO A 408 -13.03 5.88 -7.97
C PRO A 408 -14.54 5.81 -8.23
N ASP A 409 -15.29 5.23 -7.29
CA ASP A 409 -16.76 5.22 -7.28
C ASP A 409 -17.31 5.72 -5.94
N ALA A 410 -18.14 6.76 -5.97
CA ALA A 410 -18.79 7.34 -4.78
C ALA A 410 -19.69 6.34 -4.02
N SER A 411 -20.12 5.26 -4.69
CA SER A 411 -20.92 4.18 -4.13
C SER A 411 -20.07 3.15 -3.36
N SER A 412 -18.78 3.03 -3.68
CA SER A 412 -17.79 2.30 -2.87
C SER A 412 -17.44 3.15 -1.66
N ARG A 413 -17.84 2.74 -0.45
CA ARG A 413 -17.79 3.61 0.72
C ARG A 413 -17.77 2.87 2.05
N VAL A 414 -17.54 3.62 3.12
CA VAL A 414 -17.67 3.20 4.51
C VAL A 414 -18.55 4.17 5.30
N TRP A 415 -19.23 3.69 6.32
CA TRP A 415 -20.01 4.52 7.24
C TRP A 415 -20.01 3.94 8.67
N LEU A 416 -20.51 4.69 9.64
CA LEU A 416 -20.61 4.21 11.02
C LEU A 416 -21.88 3.37 11.21
N THR A 417 -21.73 2.26 11.93
CA THR A 417 -22.84 1.44 12.43
C THR A 417 -23.34 1.94 13.78
N ASP A 418 -24.42 1.34 14.29
CA ASP A 418 -24.86 1.56 15.67
C ASP A 418 -24.09 0.74 16.71
N LYS A 419 -23.30 -0.25 16.27
CA LYS A 419 -22.44 -1.04 17.16
C LYS A 419 -21.17 -0.26 17.46
N THR A 420 -20.69 -0.36 18.69
CA THR A 420 -19.43 0.28 19.11
C THR A 420 -18.32 -0.74 19.38
N ASP A 421 -17.10 -0.26 19.42
CA ASP A 421 -15.97 -0.97 20.04
C ASP A 421 -16.00 -0.83 21.57
N ALA A 422 -14.98 -1.38 22.24
CA ALA A 422 -14.86 -1.35 23.71
C ALA A 422 -14.66 0.06 24.29
N LEU A 423 -14.28 1.05 23.48
CA LEU A 423 -14.11 2.44 23.89
C LEU A 423 -15.35 3.31 23.61
N GLY A 424 -16.38 2.72 23.00
CA GLY A 424 -17.62 3.41 22.64
C GLY A 424 -17.57 4.08 21.26
N LEU A 425 -16.52 3.88 20.46
CA LEU A 425 -16.51 4.40 19.09
C LEU A 425 -17.35 3.51 18.19
N PRO A 426 -18.23 4.08 17.35
CA PRO A 426 -18.97 3.30 16.38
C PRO A 426 -18.03 2.54 15.42
N ARG A 427 -18.38 1.30 15.09
CA ARG A 427 -17.65 0.47 14.13
C ARG A 427 -17.96 0.93 12.71
N LEU A 428 -17.03 0.70 11.80
CA LEU A 428 -17.28 0.89 10.38
C LEU A 428 -18.09 -0.26 9.81
N GLU A 429 -19.02 0.05 8.92
CA GLU A 429 -19.52 -0.85 7.88
C GLU A 429 -18.72 -0.57 6.62
N ILE A 430 -18.13 -1.61 6.02
CA ILE A 430 -17.31 -1.51 4.81
C ILE A 430 -18.07 -2.10 3.62
N ASP A 431 -18.32 -1.26 2.61
CA ASP A 431 -18.88 -1.64 1.32
C ASP A 431 -17.91 -1.22 0.21
N GLN A 432 -16.80 -1.96 0.09
CA GLN A 432 -15.86 -1.79 -1.00
C GLN A 432 -16.41 -2.50 -2.25
N ARG A 433 -16.57 -1.72 -3.33
CA ARG A 433 -17.13 -2.19 -4.60
C ARG A 433 -16.10 -2.04 -5.69
N PHE A 434 -15.97 -3.07 -6.52
CA PHE A 434 -15.08 -3.06 -7.69
C PHE A 434 -15.94 -3.00 -8.95
N PRO A 435 -15.80 -1.97 -9.82
CA PRO A 435 -16.52 -1.88 -11.07
C PRO A 435 -16.10 -2.97 -12.07
N GLU A 436 -17.06 -3.50 -12.84
CA GLU A 436 -16.76 -4.43 -13.93
C GLU A 436 -15.89 -3.79 -15.03
N ALA A 437 -16.03 -2.47 -15.24
CA ALA A 437 -15.20 -1.72 -16.17
C ALA A 437 -13.70 -1.83 -15.88
N ASP A 438 -13.32 -1.92 -14.59
CA ASP A 438 -11.91 -2.11 -14.19
C ASP A 438 -11.40 -3.49 -14.65
N ALA A 439 -12.23 -4.52 -14.48
CA ALA A 439 -11.91 -5.86 -14.96
C ALA A 439 -11.83 -5.93 -16.50
N GLN A 440 -12.71 -5.22 -17.20
CA GLN A 440 -12.66 -5.10 -18.66
C GLN A 440 -11.36 -4.40 -19.11
N SER A 441 -10.94 -3.35 -18.40
CA SER A 441 -9.65 -2.69 -18.64
C SER A 441 -8.47 -3.66 -18.47
N VAL A 442 -8.44 -4.46 -17.39
CA VAL A 442 -7.40 -5.48 -17.18
C VAL A 442 -7.34 -6.47 -18.34
N VAL A 443 -8.49 -6.97 -18.81
CA VAL A 443 -8.52 -7.89 -19.97
C VAL A 443 -8.01 -7.20 -21.23
N LYS A 444 -8.40 -5.95 -21.48
CA LYS A 444 -7.92 -5.18 -22.63
C LYS A 444 -6.41 -4.94 -22.57
N VAL A 445 -5.84 -4.65 -21.40
CA VAL A 445 -4.39 -4.53 -21.20
C VAL A 445 -3.67 -5.84 -21.58
N HIS A 446 -4.22 -7.00 -21.23
CA HIS A 446 -3.62 -8.28 -21.61
C HIS A 446 -3.69 -8.54 -23.12
N ASP A 447 -4.83 -8.24 -23.77
CA ASP A 447 -4.97 -8.36 -25.23
C ASP A 447 -3.94 -7.45 -25.96
N LEU A 448 -3.71 -6.22 -25.46
CA LEU A 448 -2.69 -5.31 -25.99
C LEU A 448 -1.26 -5.81 -25.72
N PHE A 449 -1.02 -6.33 -24.52
CA PHE A 449 0.29 -6.85 -24.13
C PHE A 449 0.68 -8.09 -24.95
N GLU A 450 -0.26 -8.99 -25.22
CA GLU A 450 -0.08 -10.14 -26.10
C GLU A 450 0.36 -9.70 -27.51
N LYS A 451 -0.35 -8.72 -28.09
CA LYS A 451 0.01 -8.16 -29.40
C LYS A 451 1.40 -7.54 -29.40
N TRP A 452 1.75 -6.81 -28.34
CA TRP A 452 3.07 -6.19 -28.19
C TRP A 452 4.18 -7.25 -28.05
N LEU A 453 3.97 -8.29 -27.24
CA LEU A 453 4.91 -9.41 -27.10
C LEU A 453 5.15 -10.13 -28.44
N HIS A 454 4.09 -10.34 -29.22
CA HIS A 454 4.20 -10.92 -30.56
C HIS A 454 4.98 -10.02 -31.53
N THR A 455 4.68 -8.71 -31.53
CA THR A 455 5.33 -7.73 -32.42
C THR A 455 6.81 -7.57 -32.11
N THR A 456 7.18 -7.54 -30.82
CA THR A 456 8.57 -7.40 -30.35
C THR A 456 9.35 -8.71 -30.36
N GLY A 457 8.66 -9.86 -30.42
CA GLY A 457 9.27 -11.18 -30.27
C GLY A 457 9.77 -11.48 -28.84
N PHE A 458 9.29 -10.75 -27.83
CA PHE A 458 9.76 -10.91 -26.44
C PHE A 458 9.13 -12.09 -25.71
N GLY A 459 7.96 -12.54 -26.16
CA GLY A 459 7.26 -13.63 -25.49
C GLY A 459 5.93 -14.01 -26.13
N THR A 460 5.21 -14.85 -25.43
CA THR A 460 3.82 -15.26 -25.75
C THR A 460 3.03 -15.37 -24.45
N LEU A 461 1.70 -15.25 -24.54
CA LEU A 461 0.79 -15.47 -23.42
C LEU A 461 -0.04 -16.73 -23.61
N GLU A 462 -0.38 -17.38 -22.50
CA GLU A 462 -1.38 -18.44 -22.43
C GLU A 462 -2.39 -18.08 -21.34
N TYR A 463 -3.63 -17.80 -21.73
CA TYR A 463 -4.68 -17.46 -20.78
C TYR A 463 -5.14 -18.70 -20.00
N ARG A 464 -5.40 -18.51 -18.71
CA ARG A 464 -5.86 -19.57 -17.80
C ARG A 464 -7.35 -19.89 -17.94
N MET A 465 -8.07 -19.09 -18.72
CA MET A 465 -9.51 -19.23 -18.96
C MET A 465 -9.91 -18.73 -20.37
N PRO A 466 -11.02 -19.24 -20.93
CA PRO A 466 -11.60 -18.76 -22.20
C PRO A 466 -11.89 -17.26 -22.19
N ARG A 467 -11.98 -16.64 -23.37
CA ARG A 467 -12.11 -15.17 -23.52
C ARG A 467 -13.35 -14.63 -22.81
N GLU A 468 -14.46 -15.34 -22.93
CA GLU A 468 -15.76 -15.04 -22.33
C GLU A 468 -15.74 -15.01 -20.81
N ASP A 469 -14.84 -15.76 -20.16
CA ASP A 469 -14.78 -15.89 -18.70
C ASP A 469 -13.76 -14.93 -18.05
N ARG A 470 -12.91 -14.24 -18.83
CA ARG A 470 -11.78 -13.46 -18.29
C ARG A 470 -12.21 -12.33 -17.36
N VAL A 471 -13.25 -11.59 -17.73
CA VAL A 471 -13.78 -10.48 -16.91
C VAL A 471 -14.29 -11.01 -15.56
N ALA A 472 -15.08 -12.09 -15.59
CA ALA A 472 -15.56 -12.75 -14.38
C ALA A 472 -14.39 -13.30 -13.53
N GLY A 473 -13.35 -13.84 -14.18
CA GLY A 473 -12.13 -14.31 -13.51
C GLY A 473 -11.33 -13.21 -12.83
N VAL A 474 -11.27 -12.01 -13.39
CA VAL A 474 -10.68 -10.82 -12.73
C VAL A 474 -11.55 -10.39 -11.55
N MET A 475 -12.87 -10.29 -11.74
CA MET A 475 -13.82 -9.90 -10.70
C MET A 475 -13.80 -10.85 -9.49
N ALA A 476 -13.63 -12.16 -9.71
CA ALA A 476 -13.51 -13.15 -8.64
C ALA A 476 -12.25 -12.98 -7.77
N GLN A 477 -11.25 -12.21 -8.25
CA GLN A 477 -10.00 -11.93 -7.53
C GLN A 477 -10.01 -10.55 -6.84
N ALA A 478 -10.96 -9.68 -7.18
CA ALA A 478 -11.03 -8.29 -6.70
C ALA A 478 -11.58 -8.19 -5.26
N ARG A 479 -10.66 -8.13 -4.28
CA ARG A 479 -10.98 -8.01 -2.84
C ARG A 479 -9.94 -7.25 -2.02
N HIS A 480 -9.17 -6.37 -2.66
CA HIS A 480 -7.98 -5.75 -2.06
C HIS A 480 -8.32 -4.61 -1.09
N GLY A 481 -8.25 -4.91 0.21
CA GLY A 481 -8.57 -3.99 1.30
C GLY A 481 -7.37 -3.41 2.06
N THR A 482 -6.16 -3.86 1.73
CA THR A 482 -4.94 -3.42 2.45
C THR A 482 -4.39 -2.07 1.99
N HIS A 483 -4.67 -1.64 0.75
CA HIS A 483 -4.38 -0.29 0.28
C HIS A 483 -5.64 0.57 0.40
N GLN A 484 -5.70 1.41 1.42
CA GLN A 484 -6.93 2.12 1.78
C GLN A 484 -6.95 3.52 1.17
N ILE A 485 -7.54 3.67 -0.01
CA ILE A 485 -7.40 4.87 -0.84
C ILE A 485 -8.75 5.60 -1.03
N GLY A 486 -8.72 6.93 -1.16
CA GLY A 486 -9.87 7.76 -1.58
C GLY A 486 -10.86 8.22 -0.50
N LEU A 487 -10.90 7.55 0.66
CA LEU A 487 -11.90 7.80 1.72
C LEU A 487 -11.92 9.24 2.27
N ILE A 488 -10.82 9.96 2.16
CA ILE A 488 -10.61 11.33 2.65
C ILE A 488 -9.97 12.15 1.52
N ARG A 489 -10.35 11.89 0.26
CA ARG A 489 -9.64 12.41 -0.91
C ARG A 489 -9.44 13.92 -0.87
N MET A 490 -8.27 14.36 -1.33
CA MET A 490 -8.01 15.77 -1.58
C MET A 490 -8.79 16.26 -2.80
N ALA A 491 -9.13 17.55 -2.83
CA ALA A 491 -9.77 18.18 -3.98
C ALA A 491 -9.49 19.69 -4.01
N ASP A 492 -10.07 20.38 -4.99
CA ASP A 492 -10.04 21.85 -5.09
C ASP A 492 -11.04 22.53 -4.13
N ASN A 493 -12.07 21.80 -3.69
CA ASN A 493 -13.12 22.37 -2.85
C ASN A 493 -13.82 21.32 -1.95
N ARG A 494 -14.52 21.82 -0.92
CA ARG A 494 -15.21 21.02 0.11
C ARG A 494 -16.35 20.13 -0.37
N ARG A 495 -16.87 20.31 -1.60
CA ARG A 495 -17.92 19.44 -2.15
C ARG A 495 -17.34 18.19 -2.79
N GLU A 496 -16.11 18.29 -3.30
CA GLU A 496 -15.47 17.23 -4.05
C GLU A 496 -14.48 16.43 -3.20
N GLY A 497 -13.93 17.00 -2.13
CA GLY A 497 -12.98 16.33 -1.24
C GLY A 497 -13.10 16.79 0.21
N VAL A 498 -12.33 16.15 1.08
CA VAL A 498 -12.32 16.43 2.53
C VAL A 498 -11.15 17.35 2.91
N VAL A 499 -10.03 17.23 2.20
CA VAL A 499 -8.82 18.05 2.41
C VAL A 499 -8.44 18.82 1.16
N ASP A 500 -7.74 19.94 1.35
CA ASP A 500 -7.20 20.76 0.27
C ASP A 500 -5.87 20.20 -0.27
N ALA A 501 -5.27 20.94 -1.21
CA ALA A 501 -3.98 20.61 -1.80
C ALA A 501 -2.86 20.44 -0.77
N ASN A 502 -2.93 21.06 0.40
CA ASN A 502 -1.94 20.97 1.48
C ASN A 502 -2.31 19.92 2.55
N LEU A 503 -3.29 19.05 2.24
CA LEU A 503 -3.81 18.03 3.14
C LEU A 503 -4.53 18.58 4.38
N ARG A 504 -4.87 19.86 4.38
CA ARG A 504 -5.64 20.51 5.45
C ARG A 504 -7.12 20.27 5.24
N SER A 505 -7.85 19.97 6.31
CA SER A 505 -9.32 19.90 6.27
C SER A 505 -9.91 21.21 5.74
N PHE A 506 -10.92 21.13 4.86
CA PHE A 506 -11.64 22.33 4.42
C PHE A 506 -12.46 23.00 5.53
N ASP A 507 -12.86 22.24 6.56
CA ASP A 507 -13.76 22.73 7.60
C ASP A 507 -13.06 23.02 8.93
N LEU A 508 -11.79 22.63 9.10
CA LEU A 508 -11.05 22.76 10.36
C LEU A 508 -9.61 23.24 10.11
N ASP A 509 -9.30 24.47 10.51
CA ASP A 509 -8.08 25.19 10.09
C ASP A 509 -6.76 24.56 10.57
N ASN A 510 -6.80 23.81 11.68
CA ASN A 510 -5.62 23.18 12.28
C ASN A 510 -5.66 21.64 12.23
N LEU A 511 -6.55 21.08 11.42
CA LEU A 511 -6.66 19.63 11.18
C LEU A 511 -6.10 19.28 9.81
N TYR A 512 -5.19 18.31 9.78
CA TYR A 512 -4.61 17.77 8.55
C TYR A 512 -4.74 16.24 8.52
N VAL A 513 -4.66 15.66 7.34
CA VAL A 513 -4.68 14.19 7.16
C VAL A 513 -3.56 13.76 6.23
N ALA A 514 -2.65 12.91 6.70
CA ALA A 514 -1.63 12.30 5.85
C ALA A 514 -1.82 10.77 5.82
N SER A 515 -2.34 10.27 4.70
CA SER A 515 -2.71 8.86 4.51
C SER A 515 -2.88 8.55 3.03
N ALA A 516 -2.90 7.28 2.65
CA ALA A 516 -3.33 6.87 1.32
C ALA A 516 -4.81 7.24 1.04
N ALA A 517 -5.62 7.46 2.10
CA ALA A 517 -7.01 7.88 1.96
C ALA A 517 -7.19 9.26 1.31
N VAL A 518 -6.14 10.10 1.28
CA VAL A 518 -6.22 11.43 0.65
C VAL A 518 -5.98 11.40 -0.86
N LEU A 519 -5.57 10.26 -1.42
CA LEU A 519 -5.25 10.16 -2.84
C LEU A 519 -6.55 10.09 -3.67
N PRO A 520 -6.75 10.97 -4.67
CA PRO A 520 -7.93 10.96 -5.54
C PRO A 520 -8.02 9.76 -6.46
N THR A 521 -6.88 9.18 -6.85
CA THR A 521 -6.77 7.98 -7.69
C THR A 521 -5.97 6.91 -6.97
N SER A 522 -6.27 5.63 -7.23
CA SER A 522 -5.43 4.55 -6.69
C SER A 522 -4.11 4.42 -7.43
N GLY A 523 -4.09 4.75 -8.73
CA GLY A 523 -3.01 4.38 -9.64
C GLY A 523 -2.73 2.88 -9.65
N GLN A 524 -1.67 2.49 -10.35
CA GLN A 524 -1.19 1.10 -10.29
C GLN A 524 -0.15 0.88 -9.19
N ALA A 525 0.47 1.91 -8.61
CA ALA A 525 1.52 1.73 -7.62
C ALA A 525 0.98 1.47 -6.20
N ASN A 526 1.74 0.77 -5.36
CA ASN A 526 1.45 0.71 -3.91
C ASN A 526 1.47 2.14 -3.32
N PRO A 527 0.46 2.58 -2.55
CA PRO A 527 0.28 4.00 -2.22
C PRO A 527 1.23 4.53 -1.13
N THR A 528 1.88 3.64 -0.37
CA THR A 528 2.61 4.04 0.85
C THR A 528 3.75 5.02 0.56
N LEU A 529 4.53 4.81 -0.51
CA LEU A 529 5.65 5.71 -0.83
C LEU A 529 5.15 7.11 -1.20
N THR A 530 4.08 7.18 -1.99
CA THR A 530 3.41 8.45 -2.35
C THR A 530 2.80 9.13 -1.12
N ALA A 531 2.18 8.37 -0.21
CA ALA A 531 1.69 8.91 1.05
C ALA A 531 2.83 9.45 1.95
N ILE A 532 4.00 8.80 1.96
CA ILE A 532 5.20 9.32 2.63
C ILE A 532 5.71 10.60 1.93
N ALA A 533 5.73 10.66 0.60
CA ALA A 533 6.13 11.86 -0.14
C ALA A 533 5.19 13.05 0.17
N LEU A 534 3.88 12.81 0.25
CA LEU A 534 2.90 13.79 0.68
C LEU A 534 3.09 14.20 2.16
N ALA A 535 3.49 13.28 3.04
CA ALA A 535 3.85 13.61 4.41
C ALA A 535 5.09 14.50 4.51
N VAL A 536 6.11 14.26 3.67
CA VAL A 536 7.28 15.15 3.55
C VAL A 536 6.84 16.54 3.07
N ARG A 537 5.96 16.61 2.07
CA ARG A 537 5.41 17.88 1.60
C ARG A 537 4.65 18.61 2.72
N LEU A 538 3.80 17.91 3.46
CA LEU A 538 3.08 18.47 4.61
C LEU A 538 4.03 18.96 5.72
N ALA A 539 5.10 18.21 6.01
CA ALA A 539 6.08 18.61 7.01
C ALA A 539 6.71 19.97 6.71
N ASN A 540 7.09 20.19 5.44
CA ASN A 540 7.64 21.47 4.99
C ASN A 540 6.60 22.60 5.13
N HIS A 541 5.36 22.37 4.69
CA HIS A 541 4.27 23.35 4.80
C HIS A 541 3.98 23.75 6.27
N LEU A 542 3.92 22.78 7.19
CA LEU A 542 3.69 23.03 8.61
C LEU A 542 4.86 23.79 9.26
N ALA A 543 6.10 23.45 8.90
CA ALA A 543 7.28 24.15 9.40
C ALA A 543 7.30 25.62 8.92
N GLU A 544 7.08 25.87 7.63
CA GLU A 544 7.00 27.22 7.05
C GLU A 544 5.91 28.06 7.72
N SER A 545 4.69 27.51 7.85
CA SER A 545 3.55 28.20 8.47
C SER A 545 3.83 28.57 9.93
N ARG A 546 4.50 27.67 10.67
CA ARG A 546 4.88 27.90 12.07
C ARG A 546 5.93 29.00 12.19
N PHE A 547 6.98 28.98 11.37
CA PHE A 547 8.02 30.00 11.41
C PHE A 547 7.48 31.38 11.00
N ALA A 548 6.58 31.44 10.01
CA ALA A 548 5.90 32.68 9.64
C ALA A 548 5.07 33.25 10.80
N THR A 549 4.33 32.40 11.52
CA THR A 549 3.53 32.81 12.69
C THR A 549 4.43 33.31 13.83
N GLN A 550 5.53 32.62 14.12
CA GLN A 550 6.47 33.04 15.15
C GLN A 550 7.13 34.39 14.83
N ALA A 551 7.50 34.61 13.56
CA ALA A 551 8.05 35.89 13.11
C ALA A 551 7.03 37.04 13.24
N ALA A 552 5.75 36.78 12.93
CA ALA A 552 4.69 37.78 13.04
C ALA A 552 4.34 38.14 14.49
N VAL A 553 4.52 37.23 15.45
CA VAL A 553 4.33 37.50 16.90
C VAL A 553 5.54 38.23 17.51
N ALA A 554 6.72 38.06 16.92
CA ALA A 554 7.96 38.68 17.37
C ALA A 554 8.20 40.10 16.81
N ALA A 555 7.52 40.46 15.71
CA ALA A 555 7.51 41.78 15.10
C ALA A 555 6.40 42.66 15.69
#